data_AF-A0A956CW07-F1
#
_entry.id   AF-A0A956CW07-F1
#
_cell.length_a   1.000
_cell.length_b   1.000
_cell.length_c   1.000
_cell.angle_alpha   90.00
_cell.angle_beta   90.00
_cell.angle_gamma   90.00
#
_symmetry.space_group_name_H-M   'P 1'
#
loop_
_entity.id
_entity.type
_entity.pdbx_description
1 polymer ?
#
loop_
_entity_poly.entity_id
_entity_poly.type
_entity_poly.pdbx_seq_one_letter_code
_entity_poly.pdbx_strand_id
1 'polypeptide(L)' 'MRLIGLSVFLALTATGCATTHPWEREALSSDVMRMDGDEDEDALRHHVLSTREGTAGSLGGGGGGCGCN' A
#
# COMPACT_ATOMS: atom_id res chain seq x y z
N MET A 1 -18.88 -17.64 -26.59
CA MET A 1 -17.42 -17.59 -26.30
C MET A 1 -16.99 -16.24 -25.73
N ARG A 2 -17.33 -15.09 -26.35
CA ARG A 2 -16.96 -13.74 -25.82
C ARG A 2 -17.47 -13.44 -24.40
N LEU A 3 -18.73 -13.77 -24.10
CA LEU A 3 -19.33 -13.52 -22.78
C LEU A 3 -18.76 -14.40 -21.67
N ILE A 4 -18.34 -15.63 -22.00
CA ILE A 4 -17.72 -16.57 -21.06
C ILE A 4 -16.31 -16.08 -20.69
N GLY A 5 -15.57 -15.52 -21.64
CA GLY A 5 -14.26 -14.92 -21.36
C GLY A 5 -14.36 -13.72 -20.43
N LEU A 6 -15.36 -12.86 -20.62
CA LEU A 6 -15.58 -11.67 -19.78
C LEU A 6 -15.97 -12.06 -18.34
N SER A 7 -16.86 -13.04 -18.17
CA SER A 7 -17.29 -13.49 -16.84
C SER A 7 -16.17 -14.17 -16.06
N VAL A 8 -15.32 -14.95 -16.73
CA VAL A 8 -14.13 -15.55 -16.10
C VAL A 8 -13.14 -14.46 -15.67
N PHE A 9 -12.85 -13.49 -16.54
CA PHE A 9 -11.94 -12.39 -16.21
C PHE A 9 -12.42 -11.58 -15.00
N LEU A 10 -13.72 -11.28 -14.92
CA LEU A 10 -14.31 -10.57 -13.80
C LEU A 10 -14.26 -11.37 -12.49
N ALA A 11 -14.42 -12.69 -12.54
CA ALA A 11 -14.32 -13.54 -11.37
C ALA A 11 -12.89 -13.60 -10.81
N LEU A 12 -11.87 -13.57 -11.67
CA LEU A 12 -10.46 -13.61 -11.25
C LEU A 12 -10.06 -12.33 -10.50
N THR A 13 -10.51 -11.16 -10.95
CA THR A 13 -10.12 -9.86 -10.35
C THR A 13 -10.86 -9.53 -9.06
N ALA A 14 -11.98 -10.20 -8.77
CA ALA A 14 -12.78 -9.96 -7.56
C ALA A 14 -12.18 -10.56 -6.27
N THR A 15 -11.13 -11.38 -6.36
CA THR A 15 -10.55 -12.11 -5.21
C THR A 15 -9.66 -11.27 -4.29
N GLY A 16 -9.33 -10.03 -4.67
CA GLY A 16 -8.45 -9.14 -3.90
C GLY A 16 -9.13 -8.35 -2.76
N CYS A 17 -10.46 -8.36 -2.70
CA CYS A 17 -11.19 -7.59 -1.68
C CYS A 17 -11.46 -8.47 -0.45
N ALA A 18 -10.50 -8.51 0.48
CA ALA A 18 -10.65 -9.19 1.77
C ALA A 18 -10.82 -8.17 2.90
N THR A 19 -11.98 -8.19 3.55
CA THR A 19 -12.19 -7.50 4.84
C THR A 19 -11.42 -8.26 5.91
N THR A 20 -10.30 -7.69 6.35
CA THR A 20 -9.48 -8.19 7.46
C THR A 20 -9.79 -7.41 8.71
N HIS A 21 -9.75 -8.07 9.86
CA HIS A 21 -9.91 -7.40 11.13
C HIS A 21 -8.64 -6.60 11.49
N PRO A 22 -8.74 -5.47 12.22
CA PRO A 22 -7.58 -4.63 12.51
C PRO A 22 -6.40 -5.36 13.18
N TRP A 23 -6.67 -6.32 14.07
CA TRP A 23 -5.64 -7.10 14.77
C TRP A 23 -4.93 -8.12 13.86
N GLU A 24 -5.51 -8.51 12.73
CA GLU A 24 -4.85 -9.40 11.76
C GLU A 24 -3.69 -8.70 11.03
N ARG A 25 -3.62 -7.37 11.13
CA ARG A 25 -2.57 -6.53 10.52
C ARG A 25 -1.40 -6.26 11.45
N GLU A 26 -1.38 -6.83 12.66
CA GLU A 26 -0.31 -6.60 13.65
C GLU A 26 1.09 -6.99 13.14
N ALA A 27 1.20 -8.00 12.28
CA ALA A 27 2.47 -8.36 11.66
C ALA A 27 3.08 -7.22 10.81
N LEU A 28 2.23 -6.35 10.23
CA LEU A 28 2.68 -5.19 9.46
C LEU A 28 3.14 -4.02 10.34
N SER A 29 2.82 -4.00 11.63
CA SER A 29 3.33 -2.98 12.57
C SER A 29 4.67 -3.35 13.21
N SER A 30 5.31 -4.44 12.77
CA SER A 30 6.66 -4.79 13.23
C SER A 30 7.71 -3.79 12.72
N ASP A 31 8.75 -3.53 13.52
CA ASP A 31 9.80 -2.55 13.17
C ASP A 31 10.51 -2.87 11.84
N VAL A 32 10.62 -4.16 11.49
CA VAL A 32 11.22 -4.61 10.21
C VAL A 32 10.37 -4.26 8.99
N MET A 33 9.07 -4.02 9.19
CA MET A 33 8.13 -3.63 8.14
C MET A 33 7.89 -2.11 8.09
N ARG A 34 8.58 -1.34 8.94
CA ARG A 34 8.49 0.13 8.93
C ARG A 34 9.14 0.67 7.66
N MET A 35 8.38 1.46 6.89
CA MET A 35 8.89 2.10 5.67
C MET A 35 9.78 3.31 5.98
N ASP A 36 9.43 4.02 7.05
CA ASP A 36 10.12 5.26 7.44
C ASP A 36 11.08 4.97 8.59
N GLY A 37 12.17 4.29 8.25
CA GLY A 37 13.12 3.67 9.16
C GLY A 37 14.14 4.64 9.77
N ASP A 38 14.60 5.56 8.92
CA ASP A 38 15.74 6.44 9.09
C ASP A 38 15.37 7.77 8.43
N GLU A 39 15.35 8.85 9.23
CA GLU A 39 14.84 10.15 8.80
C GLU A 39 15.65 10.75 7.62
N ASP A 40 16.95 10.47 7.54
CA ASP A 40 17.81 10.98 6.46
C ASP A 40 17.55 10.22 5.15
N GLU A 41 17.39 8.89 5.22
CA GLU A 41 17.04 8.04 4.08
C GLU A 41 15.65 8.41 3.52
N ASP A 42 14.70 8.65 4.42
CA ASP A 42 13.33 9.02 4.08
C ASP A 42 13.29 10.38 3.40
N ALA A 43 13.96 11.39 3.98
CA ALA A 43 14.06 12.72 3.38
C ALA A 43 14.65 12.67 1.96
N LEU A 44 15.68 11.85 1.75
CA LEU A 44 16.28 11.64 0.43
C LEU A 44 15.30 10.97 -0.54
N ARG A 45 14.61 9.90 -0.12
CA ARG A 45 13.57 9.25 -0.94
C ARG A 45 12.47 10.22 -1.33
N HIS A 46 11.98 11.01 -0.38
CA HIS A 46 10.97 12.04 -0.62
C HIS A 46 11.44 13.06 -1.66
N HIS A 47 12.69 13.53 -1.58
CA HIS A 47 13.23 14.46 -2.55
C HIS A 47 13.30 13.86 -3.98
N VAL A 48 13.75 12.61 -4.10
CA VAL A 48 13.86 11.94 -5.40
C VAL A 48 12.48 11.66 -6.01
N LEU A 49 11.54 11.16 -5.20
CA LEU A 49 10.21 10.78 -5.66
C LEU A 49 9.36 12.00 -6.01
N SER A 50 9.38 13.05 -5.19
CA SER A 50 8.70 14.31 -5.51
C SER A 50 9.19 14.94 -6.83
N THR A 51 10.49 14.84 -7.10
CA THR A 51 11.09 15.32 -8.35
C THR A 51 10.67 14.47 -9.55
N ARG A 52 10.63 13.15 -9.40
CA ARG A 52 10.29 12.22 -10.49
C ARG A 52 8.80 12.22 -10.83
N GLU A 53 7.94 12.28 -9.81
CA GLU A 53 6.50 12.18 -9.95
C GLU A 53 5.85 13.55 -10.18
N GLY A 54 6.56 14.65 -9.91
CA GLY A 54 6.03 16.00 -10.02
C GLY A 54 4.90 16.28 -9.01
N THR A 55 4.78 15.46 -7.97
CA THR A 55 3.74 15.59 -6.93
C THR A 55 4.40 15.97 -5.60
N ALA A 56 3.85 16.98 -4.94
CA ALA A 56 4.23 17.33 -3.59
C ALA A 56 3.30 16.60 -2.60
N GLY A 57 3.85 15.70 -1.78
CA GLY A 57 3.12 15.07 -0.67
C GLY A 57 2.46 13.70 -0.95
N SER A 58 2.81 12.99 -2.03
CA SER A 58 2.22 11.67 -2.36
C SER A 58 2.63 10.53 -1.44
N LEU A 59 3.65 10.74 -0.60
CA LEU A 59 4.33 9.66 0.11
C LEU A 59 3.75 9.35 1.50
N GLY A 60 2.71 10.06 1.92
CA GLY A 60 1.94 9.76 3.14
C GLY A 60 0.88 8.67 2.90
N GLY A 61 1.28 7.52 2.37
CA GLY A 61 0.41 6.35 2.23
C GLY A 61 0.48 5.50 3.49
N GLY A 62 -0.59 5.50 4.28
CA GLY A 62 -0.75 4.81 5.59
C GLY A 62 0.25 3.71 5.89
N GLY A 63 1.21 4.02 6.77
CA GLY A 63 2.20 3.07 7.27
C GLY A 63 1.59 1.86 7.99
N GLY A 64 2.43 0.87 8.25
CA GLY A 64 2.08 -0.34 8.98
C GLY A 64 1.60 -0.03 10.41
N GLY A 65 0.31 -0.25 10.67
CA GLY A 65 -0.34 0.03 11.94
C GLY A 65 -1.81 -0.41 11.91
N CYS A 66 -2.51 -0.35 13.05
CA CYS A 66 -3.93 -0.76 13.16
C CYS A 66 -4.91 0.08 12.33
N GLY A 67 -4.44 1.08 11.58
CA GLY A 67 -5.28 2.00 10.83
C GLY A 67 -6.08 2.96 11.72
N CYS A 68 -5.72 3.06 12.99
CA CYS A 68 -6.33 3.97 13.95
C CYS A 68 -5.70 5.36 13.79
N ASN A 69 -6.18 6.15 12.82
CA ASN A 69 -6.09 7.62 12.88
C ASN A 69 -7.15 8.15 13.83
#